data_AF-A0A9Q1H2E1-F1
#
_entry.id   AF-A0A9Q1H2E1-F1
#
_cell.length_a   1.000
_cell.length_b   1.000
_cell.length_c   1.000
_cell.angle_alpha   90.00
_cell.angle_beta   90.00
_cell.angle_gamma   90.00
#
_symmetry.space_group_name_H-M   'P 1'
#
loop_
_entity.id
_entity.type
_entity.pdbx_description
1 polymer ?
#
loop_
_entity_poly.entity_id
_entity_poly.type
_entity_poly.pdbx_seq_one_letter_code
_entity_poly.pdbx_strand_id
1 'polypeptide(L)'
;MWKSILYHVSGIHAWPEDNEFKLFRACIHAPLSNEEQRKKGWLKGLTSHEALRKTVTDKWLLPDLPYRKFMHTGVSEVFHHMVLKYAPKRLEFNFAQMDARLKLAALDHNLNGGRTKAVAKKPRVGPSPRSETQYKLVFTKFTKQWALKTI
;
A
#
# COMPACT_ATOMS: atom_id res chain seq x y z
N MET A 1 2.91 -13.29 9.99
CA MET A 1 1.75 -12.51 9.49
C MET A 1 0.69 -13.40 8.86
N TRP A 2 0.93 -14.13 7.76
CA TRP A 2 -0.16 -14.92 7.12
C TRP A 2 -0.79 -16.00 8.01
N LYS A 3 -0.03 -16.58 8.96
CA LYS A 3 -0.52 -17.71 9.79
C LYS A 3 -1.67 -17.27 10.70
N SER A 4 -1.84 -15.96 10.91
CA SER A 4 -2.94 -15.39 11.67
C SER A 4 -4.30 -15.68 11.03
N ILE A 5 -4.34 -16.00 9.73
CA ILE A 5 -5.58 -16.39 9.05
C ILE A 5 -6.25 -17.59 9.71
N LEU A 6 -5.46 -18.52 10.29
CA LEU A 6 -5.98 -19.69 10.99
C LEU A 6 -6.79 -19.33 12.23
N TYR A 7 -6.41 -18.25 12.91
CA TYR A 7 -7.14 -17.72 14.06
C TYR A 7 -8.37 -16.95 13.59
N HIS A 8 -8.20 -16.07 12.59
CA HIS A 8 -9.28 -15.25 12.05
C HIS A 8 -10.47 -16.10 11.57
N VAL A 9 -10.22 -17.13 10.75
CA VAL A 9 -11.29 -18.00 10.23
C VAL A 9 -11.94 -18.88 11.31
N SER A 10 -11.31 -18.98 12.49
CA SER A 10 -11.87 -19.67 13.67
C SER A 10 -12.67 -18.74 14.58
N GLY A 11 -12.84 -17.46 14.20
CA GLY A 11 -13.47 -16.43 15.03
C GLY A 11 -12.60 -15.96 16.19
N ILE A 12 -11.30 -16.27 16.18
CA ILE A 12 -10.34 -15.82 17.19
C ILE A 12 -9.63 -14.59 16.63
N HIS A 13 -9.96 -13.41 17.18
CA HIS A 13 -9.50 -12.13 16.64
C HIS A 13 -8.28 -11.54 17.37
N ALA A 14 -7.84 -12.16 18.47
CA ALA A 14 -6.63 -11.84 19.22
C ALA A 14 -5.91 -13.14 19.58
N TRP A 15 -4.58 -13.14 19.52
CA TRP A 15 -3.75 -14.34 19.75
C TRP A 15 -2.48 -14.01 20.56
N PRO A 16 -1.85 -15.01 21.19
CA PRO A 16 -0.73 -14.82 22.12
C PRO A 16 0.49 -14.13 21.51
N GLU A 17 1.27 -13.49 22.37
CA GLU A 17 2.55 -12.89 22.00
C GLU A 17 3.64 -13.95 21.83
N ASP A 18 3.64 -14.60 20.67
CA ASP A 18 4.72 -15.49 20.25
C ASP A 18 5.63 -14.82 19.20
N ASN A 19 6.85 -15.35 19.04
CA ASN A 19 7.80 -14.89 18.01
C ASN A 19 7.19 -14.86 16.60
N GLU A 20 6.21 -15.70 16.30
CA GLU A 20 5.53 -15.75 15.00
C GLU A 20 4.56 -14.57 14.73
N PHE A 21 4.07 -13.91 15.79
CA PHE A 21 3.01 -12.90 15.73
C PHE A 21 3.43 -11.52 16.26
N LYS A 22 4.73 -11.29 16.45
CA LYS A 22 5.28 -10.05 17.03
C LYS A 22 4.74 -8.76 16.41
N LEU A 23 4.55 -8.72 15.08
CA LEU A 23 4.07 -7.55 14.33
C LEU A 23 2.56 -7.54 14.09
N PHE A 24 1.86 -8.65 14.34
CA PHE A 24 0.45 -8.80 13.97
C PHE A 24 -0.26 -9.62 15.04
N ARG A 25 -0.90 -8.93 16.01
CA ARG A 25 -1.44 -9.52 17.25
C ARG A 25 -2.96 -9.63 17.28
N ALA A 26 -3.63 -8.92 16.37
CA ALA A 26 -5.06 -8.91 16.22
C ALA A 26 -5.46 -8.63 14.78
N CYS A 27 -6.73 -8.86 14.45
CA CYS A 27 -7.27 -8.56 13.13
C CYS A 27 -7.38 -7.05 12.88
N ILE A 28 -7.15 -6.60 11.64
CA ILE A 28 -7.26 -5.18 11.24
C ILE A 28 -8.71 -4.84 10.87
N HIS A 29 -9.63 -4.97 11.82
CA HIS A 29 -10.99 -4.49 11.68
C HIS A 29 -11.58 -4.18 13.06
N ALA A 30 -12.62 -3.35 13.10
CA ALA A 30 -13.37 -3.11 14.32
C ALA A 30 -13.97 -4.42 14.87
N PRO A 31 -14.21 -4.54 16.19
CA PRO A 31 -14.90 -5.70 16.75
C PRO A 31 -16.20 -5.98 16.00
N LEU A 32 -16.41 -7.23 15.64
CA LEU A 32 -17.64 -7.65 14.97
C LEU A 32 -18.79 -7.60 15.97
N SER A 33 -19.93 -7.07 15.53
CA SER A 33 -21.17 -7.14 16.29
C SER A 33 -21.65 -8.59 16.44
N ASN A 34 -22.51 -8.85 17.43
CA ASN A 34 -23.10 -10.18 17.63
C ASN A 34 -23.85 -10.70 16.40
N GLU A 35 -24.45 -9.79 15.62
CA GLU A 35 -25.17 -10.15 14.40
C GLU A 35 -24.21 -10.55 13.27
N GLU A 36 -23.12 -9.81 13.08
CA GLU A 36 -22.07 -10.13 12.11
C GLU A 36 -21.36 -11.45 12.45
N GLN A 37 -21.14 -11.70 13.75
CA GLN A 37 -20.53 -12.94 14.21
C GLN A 37 -21.41 -14.15 13.92
N ARG A 38 -22.74 -14.02 14.06
CA ARG A 38 -23.72 -15.08 13.78
C ARG A 38 -23.91 -15.34 12.28
N LYS A 39 -23.80 -14.30 11.44
CA LYS A 39 -23.90 -14.43 9.98
C LYS A 39 -22.68 -15.12 9.36
N LYS A 40 -21.54 -15.17 10.06
CA LYS A 40 -20.31 -15.78 9.55
C LYS A 40 -20.21 -17.26 9.94
N GLY A 41 -19.99 -18.11 8.93
CA GLY A 41 -19.68 -19.53 9.12
C GLY A 41 -18.22 -19.75 9.49
N TRP A 42 -17.91 -19.71 10.79
CA TRP A 42 -16.55 -19.95 11.29
C TRP A 42 -16.12 -21.40 11.06
N LEU A 43 -14.84 -21.61 10.75
CA LEU A 43 -14.31 -22.93 10.40
C LEU A 43 -13.83 -23.75 11.60
N LYS A 44 -13.98 -23.23 12.83
CA LYS A 44 -13.44 -23.84 14.04
C LYS A 44 -13.94 -25.28 14.22
N GLY A 45 -13.02 -26.25 14.28
CA GLY A 45 -13.33 -27.66 14.53
C GLY A 45 -13.82 -28.44 13.30
N LEU A 46 -13.82 -27.83 12.11
CA LEU A 46 -14.13 -28.51 10.85
C LEU A 46 -12.89 -29.10 10.19
N THR A 47 -13.07 -30.15 9.40
CA THR A 47 -11.99 -30.77 8.58
C THR A 47 -11.37 -29.77 7.60
N SER A 48 -12.15 -28.79 7.14
CA SER A 48 -11.69 -27.68 6.31
C SER A 48 -10.67 -26.78 7.00
N HIS A 49 -10.77 -26.62 8.32
CA HIS A 49 -9.78 -25.87 9.10
C HIS A 49 -8.44 -26.58 9.17
N GLU A 50 -8.46 -27.90 9.33
CA GLU A 50 -7.24 -28.70 9.36
C GLU A 50 -6.56 -28.77 7.99
N ALA A 51 -7.35 -28.90 6.92
CA ALA A 51 -6.83 -28.81 5.55
C ALA A 51 -6.17 -27.44 5.30
N LEU A 52 -6.81 -26.34 5.74
CA LEU A 52 -6.24 -25.00 5.64
C LEU A 52 -4.96 -24.85 6.47
N ARG A 53 -4.95 -25.39 7.70
CA ARG A 53 -3.77 -25.38 8.57
C ARG A 53 -2.59 -26.03 7.86
N LYS A 54 -2.78 -27.25 7.33
CA LYS A 54 -1.74 -27.98 6.61
C LYS A 54 -1.15 -27.15 5.46
N THR A 55 -1.99 -26.52 4.66
CA THR A 55 -1.56 -25.67 3.54
C THR A 55 -0.82 -24.43 4.01
N VAL A 56 -1.35 -23.68 4.99
CA VAL A 56 -0.79 -22.41 5.47
C VAL A 56 0.54 -22.59 6.22
N THR A 57 0.74 -23.76 6.83
CA THR A 57 2.00 -24.12 7.50
C THR A 57 3.01 -24.79 6.58
N ASP A 58 2.66 -25.07 5.33
CA ASP A 58 3.57 -25.71 4.38
C ASP A 58 4.78 -24.79 4.10
N LYS A 59 5.98 -25.35 4.23
CA LYS A 59 7.25 -24.66 3.96
C LYS A 59 7.39 -24.26 2.48
N TRP A 60 6.72 -24.98 1.58
CA TRP A 60 6.75 -24.72 0.14
C TRP A 60 5.78 -23.62 -0.31
N LEU A 61 4.83 -23.26 0.55
CA LEU A 61 3.90 -22.17 0.27
C LEU A 61 4.62 -20.80 0.15
N LEU A 62 5.70 -20.59 0.90
CA LEU A 62 6.48 -19.34 0.91
C LEU A 62 7.12 -19.02 -0.45
N PRO A 63 7.91 -19.94 -1.05
CA PRO A 63 8.40 -19.78 -2.41
C PRO A 63 7.29 -19.61 -3.45
N ASP A 64 6.18 -20.32 -3.29
CA ASP A 64 5.11 -20.39 -4.28
C ASP A 64 4.13 -19.21 -4.21
N LEU A 65 4.15 -18.41 -3.13
CA LEU A 65 3.38 -17.18 -3.05
C LEU A 65 4.13 -16.05 -3.76
N PRO A 66 3.70 -15.62 -4.96
CA PRO A 66 4.25 -14.44 -5.59
C PRO A 66 3.82 -13.22 -4.79
N TYR A 67 4.62 -12.86 -3.79
CA TYR A 67 4.42 -11.70 -2.90
C TYR A 67 4.15 -10.40 -3.67
N ARG A 68 4.57 -10.37 -4.94
CA ARG A 68 4.50 -9.24 -5.87
C ARG A 68 3.16 -9.11 -6.63
N LYS A 69 2.34 -10.17 -6.75
CA LYS A 69 1.10 -10.12 -7.58
C LYS A 69 -0.10 -9.50 -6.87
N PHE A 70 -0.13 -9.53 -5.53
CA PHE A 70 -1.29 -9.09 -4.74
C PHE A 70 -1.06 -7.78 -3.99
N MET A 71 0.17 -7.26 -3.97
CA MET A 71 0.50 -5.99 -3.33
C MET A 71 0.50 -4.88 -4.37
N HIS A 72 -0.37 -3.88 -4.19
CA HIS A 72 -0.37 -2.68 -5.01
C HIS A 72 1.00 -1.97 -4.86
N THR A 73 1.79 -1.92 -5.94
CA THR A 73 3.17 -1.39 -5.93
C THR A 73 3.24 0.13 -5.81
N GLY A 74 2.11 0.84 -5.88
CA GLY A 74 2.11 2.30 -5.93
C GLY A 74 2.83 3.01 -4.78
N VAL A 75 2.80 2.49 -3.54
CA VAL A 75 3.55 3.11 -2.43
C VAL A 75 5.06 2.96 -2.64
N SER A 76 5.49 1.77 -3.06
CA SER A 76 6.90 1.49 -3.37
C SER A 76 7.37 2.29 -4.59
N GLU A 77 6.52 2.48 -5.60
CA GLU A 77 6.82 3.29 -6.79
C GLU A 77 6.96 4.77 -6.44
N VAL A 78 6.08 5.31 -5.59
CA VAL A 78 6.16 6.68 -5.10
C VAL A 78 7.43 6.90 -4.28
N PHE A 79 7.79 5.94 -3.41
CA PHE A 79 9.06 6.00 -2.68
C PHE A 79 10.25 5.96 -3.64
N HIS A 80 10.24 5.06 -4.63
CA HIS A 80 11.29 4.99 -5.64
C HIS A 80 11.44 6.30 -6.41
N HIS A 81 10.33 6.96 -6.75
CA HIS A 81 10.37 8.28 -7.38
C HIS A 81 11.01 9.34 -6.47
N MET A 82 10.76 9.32 -5.15
CA MET A 82 11.45 10.23 -4.22
C MET A 82 12.95 9.93 -4.15
N VAL A 83 13.35 8.66 -4.12
CA VAL A 83 14.77 8.30 -4.19
C VAL A 83 15.41 8.87 -5.45
N LEU A 84 14.76 8.76 -6.62
CA LEU A 84 15.28 9.32 -7.88
C LEU A 84 15.37 10.86 -7.88
N LYS A 85 14.46 11.55 -7.18
CA LYS A 85 14.48 13.01 -7.00
C LYS A 85 15.71 13.47 -6.21
N TYR A 86 16.06 12.78 -5.13
CA TYR A 86 17.16 13.17 -4.24
C TYR A 86 18.50 12.50 -4.59
N ALA A 87 18.48 11.32 -5.19
CA ALA A 87 19.64 10.53 -5.58
C ALA A 87 19.46 9.98 -7.02
N PRO A 88 19.55 10.85 -8.04
CA PRO A 88 19.39 10.44 -9.43
C PRO A 88 20.52 9.49 -9.86
N LYS A 89 20.17 8.44 -10.61
CA LYS A 89 21.11 7.37 -11.05
C LYS A 89 22.30 7.86 -11.90
N ARG A 90 22.19 9.04 -12.50
CA ARG A 90 23.18 9.60 -13.44
C ARG A 90 24.25 10.45 -12.75
N LEU A 91 24.14 10.64 -11.43
CA LEU A 91 25.09 11.40 -10.64
C LEU A 91 25.78 10.45 -9.65
N GLU A 92 27.08 10.64 -9.49
CA GLU A 92 27.87 9.92 -8.50
C GLU A 92 27.86 10.68 -7.17
N PHE A 93 27.76 9.92 -6.09
CA PHE A 93 27.75 10.44 -4.73
C PHE A 93 28.69 9.61 -3.87
N ASN A 94 29.43 10.27 -2.97
CA ASN A 94 30.13 9.55 -1.92
C ASN A 94 29.14 8.99 -0.90
N PHE A 95 29.61 8.11 -0.02
CA PHE A 95 28.75 7.44 0.96
C PHE A 95 27.94 8.41 1.83
N ALA A 96 28.58 9.45 2.38
CA ALA A 96 27.92 10.43 3.23
C ALA A 96 26.83 11.22 2.48
N GLN A 97 27.08 11.58 1.23
CA GLN A 97 26.10 12.26 0.38
C GLN A 97 24.92 11.35 0.03
N MET A 98 25.19 10.08 -0.29
CA MET A 98 24.13 9.11 -0.59
C MET A 98 23.25 8.86 0.64
N ASP A 99 23.86 8.66 1.80
CA ASP A 99 23.18 8.47 3.08
C ASP A 99 22.27 9.66 3.43
N ALA A 100 22.79 10.89 3.35
CA ALA A 100 22.00 12.10 3.59
C ALA A 100 20.83 12.23 2.59
N ARG A 101 21.05 11.96 1.30
CA ARG A 101 20.02 12.05 0.25
C ARG A 101 18.92 10.99 0.42
N LEU A 102 19.29 9.76 0.77
CA LEU A 102 18.32 8.69 1.03
C LEU A 102 17.48 8.99 2.28
N LYS A 103 18.09 9.53 3.34
CA LYS A 103 17.37 10.00 4.53
C LYS A 103 16.38 11.10 4.19
N LEU A 104 16.78 12.08 3.37
CA LEU A 104 15.87 13.14 2.89
C LEU A 104 14.71 12.57 2.06
N ALA A 105 14.98 11.61 1.17
CA ALA A 105 13.93 10.94 0.39
C ALA A 105 12.91 10.21 1.27
N ALA A 106 13.39 9.53 2.33
CA ALA A 106 12.53 8.86 3.30
C ALA A 106 11.68 9.85 4.11
N LEU A 107 12.26 10.97 4.57
CA LEU A 107 11.52 12.01 5.28
C LEU A 107 10.43 12.63 4.39
N ASP A 108 10.75 12.99 3.14
CA ASP A 108 9.76 13.55 2.19
C ASP A 108 8.65 12.53 1.88
N HIS A 109 9.01 11.26 1.66
CA HIS A 109 8.01 10.21 1.46
C HIS A 109 7.08 10.04 2.66
N ASN A 110 7.62 9.97 3.87
CA ASN A 110 6.84 9.79 5.10
C ASN A 110 5.90 10.97 5.36
N LEU A 111 6.35 12.21 5.09
CA LEU A 111 5.50 13.40 5.17
C LEU A 111 4.33 13.36 4.18
N ASN A 112 4.53 12.72 3.02
CA ASN A 112 3.57 12.69 1.92
C ASN A 112 2.68 11.43 1.93
N GLY A 113 3.01 10.39 2.70
CA GLY A 113 2.31 9.09 2.72
C GLY A 113 0.87 9.16 3.24
N GLY A 114 0.52 10.19 4.01
CA GLY A 114 -0.84 10.41 4.53
C GLY A 114 -1.69 11.39 3.72
N ARG A 115 -1.21 11.92 2.59
CA ARG A 115 -1.98 12.88 1.80
C ARG A 115 -3.19 12.19 1.17
N THR A 116 -4.36 12.79 1.37
CA THR A 116 -5.56 12.43 0.62
C THR A 116 -5.29 12.56 -0.87
N LYS A 117 -5.75 11.57 -1.64
CA LYS A 117 -5.60 11.59 -3.11
C LYS A 117 -6.18 12.91 -3.61
N ALA A 118 -5.46 13.56 -4.52
CA ALA A 118 -5.94 14.80 -5.12
C ALA A 118 -7.30 14.54 -5.78
N VAL A 119 -8.34 15.15 -5.21
CA VAL A 119 -9.69 15.08 -5.79
C VAL A 119 -9.73 16.04 -6.97
N ALA A 120 -10.18 15.54 -8.11
CA ALA A 120 -10.42 16.34 -9.28
C ALA A 120 -11.39 17.49 -8.94
N LYS A 121 -10.97 18.74 -9.12
CA LYS A 121 -11.83 19.92 -8.86
C LYS A 121 -13.07 19.95 -9.75
N LYS A 122 -13.05 19.27 -10.89
CA LYS A 122 -14.18 19.07 -11.80
C LYS A 122 -14.23 17.59 -12.23
N PRO A 123 -15.08 16.76 -11.61
CA PRO A 123 -15.34 15.43 -12.11
C PRO A 123 -16.06 15.55 -13.47
N ARG A 124 -15.59 14.80 -14.47
CA ARG A 124 -16.24 14.75 -15.78
C ARG A 124 -17.56 13.99 -15.62
N VAL A 125 -18.66 14.51 -16.16
CA VAL A 125 -19.95 13.79 -16.16
C VAL A 125 -19.85 12.66 -17.18
N GLY A 126 -19.62 11.43 -16.72
CA GLY A 126 -19.52 10.23 -17.54
C GLY A 126 -18.95 9.02 -16.77
N PRO A 127 -18.98 7.80 -17.36
CA PRO A 127 -18.60 6.57 -16.66
C PRO A 127 -17.08 6.43 -16.37
N SER A 128 -16.26 7.41 -16.78
CA SER A 128 -14.81 7.40 -16.57
C SER A 128 -14.42 8.30 -15.39
N PRO A 129 -13.57 7.84 -14.44
CA PRO A 129 -13.15 8.61 -13.28
C PRO A 129 -12.11 9.72 -13.59
N ARG A 130 -11.86 10.03 -14.88
CA ARG A 130 -10.92 11.09 -15.27
C ARG A 130 -11.58 12.46 -15.14
N SER A 131 -10.87 13.41 -14.53
CA SER A 131 -11.29 14.82 -14.49
C SER A 131 -11.35 15.42 -15.89
N GLU A 132 -12.10 16.51 -16.05
CA GLU A 132 -11.93 17.36 -17.23
C GLU A 132 -10.47 17.84 -17.34
N THR A 133 -9.95 17.89 -18.57
CA THR A 133 -8.63 18.45 -18.84
C THR A 133 -8.62 19.91 -18.39
N GLN A 134 -7.83 20.22 -17.36
CA GLN A 134 -7.71 21.59 -16.87
C GLN A 134 -6.61 22.31 -17.66
N TYR A 135 -6.77 23.61 -17.86
CA TYR A 135 -5.79 24.45 -18.53
C TYR A 135 -5.31 25.54 -17.56
N LYS A 136 -4.01 25.86 -17.61
CA LYS A 136 -3.44 27.04 -16.98
C LYS A 136 -2.89 27.98 -18.05
N LEU A 137 -3.13 29.27 -17.88
CA LEU A 137 -2.49 30.31 -18.68
C LEU A 137 -1.02 30.40 -18.25
N VAL A 138 -0.08 30.18 -19.17
CA VAL A 138 1.35 30.30 -18.92
C VAL A 138 1.93 31.31 -19.89
N PHE A 139 2.65 32.30 -19.37
CA PHE A 139 3.39 33.22 -20.21
C PHE A 139 4.65 32.54 -20.74
N THR A 140 4.75 32.40 -22.05
CA THR A 140 5.89 31.79 -22.72
C THR A 140 6.95 32.85 -23.00
N LYS A 141 8.09 32.79 -22.31
CA LYS A 141 9.18 33.77 -22.51
C LYS A 141 9.76 33.75 -23.92
N PHE A 142 9.70 32.60 -24.61
CA PHE A 142 10.21 32.43 -25.98
C PHE A 142 9.34 33.14 -27.03
N THR A 143 8.03 32.94 -26.99
CA THR A 143 7.09 33.58 -27.93
C THR A 143 6.56 34.93 -27.43
N LYS A 144 6.88 35.31 -26.19
CA LYS A 144 6.34 36.50 -25.48
C LYS A 144 4.80 36.56 -25.48
N GLN A 145 4.14 35.40 -25.49
CA GLN A 145 2.69 35.29 -25.55
C GLN A 145 2.17 34.38 -24.44
N TRP A 146 0.93 34.62 -24.03
CA TRP A 146 0.19 33.74 -23.14
C TRP A 146 -0.29 32.51 -23.90
N ALA A 147 0.05 31.33 -23.40
CA ALA A 147 -0.38 30.06 -23.95
C ALA A 147 -1.19 29.28 -22.91
N LEU A 148 -2.29 28.66 -23.35
CA LEU A 148 -3.02 27.68 -22.55
C LEU A 148 -2.22 26.37 -22.55
N LYS A 149 -1.77 25.93 -21.37
CA LYS A 149 -1.15 24.61 -21.18
C LYS A 149 -2.05 23.74 -20.34
N THR A 150 -2.16 22.47 -20.72
CA THR A 150 -2.83 21.46 -19.91
C THR A 150 -2.13 21.27 -18.56
N ILE A 151 -2.92 21.07 -17.50
CA ILE A 151 -2.49 20.84 -16.12
C ILE A 151 -2.31 19.34 -15.89
#